data_AF-A0A3D4IGU1-F1
#
_entry.id   AF-A0A3D4IGU1-F1
#
_cell.length_a   1.000
_cell.length_b   1.000
_cell.length_c   1.000
_cell.angle_alpha   90.00
_cell.angle_beta   90.00
_cell.angle_gamma   90.00
#
_symmetry.space_group_name_H-M   'P 1'
#
loop_
_entity.id
_entity.type
_entity.pdbx_description
1 polymer ?
#
loop_
_entity_poly.entity_id
_entity_poly.type
_entity_poly.pdbx_seq_one_letter_code
_entity_poly.pdbx_strand_id
1 'polypeptide(L)'
;MNILGLSCYYHDAAACLVQDGRVVAAAQEEAFTRKKHDPDFPRQAVAFCLKQASITMGDVNHVVFYEKPFLKFERLLETYVAN
;
A
#
# COMPACT_ATOMS: atom_id res chain seq x y z
N MET A 1 -9.28 -14.67 6.02
CA MET A 1 -7.91 -14.27 5.63
C MET A 1 -7.91 -12.80 5.29
N ASN A 2 -7.10 -12.02 5.99
CA ASN A 2 -7.01 -10.56 5.91
C ASN A 2 -5.69 -10.15 5.24
N ILE A 3 -5.76 -9.46 4.12
CA ILE A 3 -4.61 -9.01 3.34
C ILE A 3 -4.65 -7.49 3.23
N LEU A 4 -3.60 -6.83 3.73
CA LEU A 4 -3.41 -5.39 3.65
C LEU A 4 -2.49 -5.05 2.47
N GLY A 5 -3.05 -4.44 1.43
CA GLY A 5 -2.30 -3.89 0.29
C GLY A 5 -1.87 -2.45 0.53
N LEU A 6 -0.63 -2.11 0.16
CA LEU A 6 -0.03 -0.79 0.31
C LEU A 6 0.48 -0.24 -1.03
N SER A 7 0.23 1.04 -1.26
CA SER A 7 0.87 1.88 -2.26
C SER A 7 1.50 3.08 -1.56
N CYS A 8 2.79 3.36 -1.81
CA CYS A 8 3.51 4.54 -1.32
C CYS A 8 4.90 4.69 -1.98
N TYR A 9 5.58 5.80 -1.66
CA TYR A 9 6.96 6.13 -2.02
C TYR A 9 7.25 6.40 -3.51
N TYR A 10 6.22 6.66 -4.31
CA TYR A 10 6.41 7.00 -5.73
C TYR A 10 5.28 7.87 -6.29
N HIS A 11 4.04 7.41 -6.16
CA HIS A 11 2.82 8.13 -6.53
C HIS A 11 1.96 8.34 -5.27
N ASP A 12 0.66 8.47 -5.46
CA ASP A 12 -0.33 8.59 -4.40
C ASP A 12 -0.28 7.39 -3.44
N ALA A 13 -0.09 7.71 -2.17
CA ALA A 13 -0.13 6.74 -1.10
C ALA A 13 -1.57 6.28 -0.86
N ALA A 14 -1.75 4.98 -0.65
CA ALA A 14 -3.05 4.36 -0.44
C ALA A 14 -2.93 3.04 0.32
N ALA A 15 -4.04 2.61 0.92
CA ALA A 15 -4.18 1.29 1.52
C ALA A 15 -5.49 0.63 1.09
N CYS A 16 -5.48 -0.70 1.00
CA CYS A 16 -6.64 -1.52 0.71
C CYS A 16 -6.63 -2.76 1.61
N LEU A 17 -7.77 -3.12 2.17
CA LEU A 17 -7.95 -4.34 2.94
C LEU A 17 -8.88 -5.29 2.20
N VAL A 18 -8.36 -6.49 1.93
CA VAL A 18 -9.10 -7.60 1.33
C VAL A 18 -9.33 -8.67 2.40
N GLN A 19 -10.58 -9.05 2.59
CA GLN A 19 -10.99 -10.13 3.48
C GLN A 19 -11.66 -11.23 2.67
N ASP A 20 -11.09 -12.43 2.71
CA ASP A 20 -11.63 -13.63 2.04
C ASP A 20 -11.97 -13.38 0.56
N GLY A 21 -11.06 -12.68 -0.14
CA GLY A 21 -11.18 -12.36 -1.57
C GLY A 21 -12.08 -11.17 -1.89
N ARG A 22 -12.63 -10.47 -0.89
CA ARG A 22 -13.47 -9.28 -1.08
C ARG A 22 -12.80 -8.02 -0.54
N VAL A 23 -12.89 -6.93 -1.30
CA VAL A 23 -12.42 -5.61 -0.83
C VAL A 23 -13.39 -5.11 0.24
N VAL A 24 -12.90 -4.91 1.45
CA VAL A 24 -13.69 -4.40 2.59
C VAL A 24 -13.54 -2.89 2.72
N ALA A 25 -12.33 -2.39 2.48
CA ALA A 25 -12.02 -0.97 2.55
C ALA A 25 -10.85 -0.63 1.63
N ALA A 26 -10.90 0.55 1.04
CA ALA A 26 -9.77 1.14 0.32
C ALA A 26 -9.84 2.66 0.44
N ALA A 27 -8.69 3.30 0.64
CA ALA A 27 -8.61 4.75 0.71
C ALA A 27 -7.25 5.26 0.26
N GLN A 28 -7.24 6.45 -0.34
CA GLN A 28 -6.03 7.21 -0.63
C GLN A 28 -5.68 8.11 0.57
N GLU A 29 -4.38 8.23 0.86
CA GLU A 29 -3.87 9.00 2.00
C GLU A 29 -4.21 10.49 1.87
N GLU A 30 -4.21 11.03 0.64
CA GLU A 30 -4.53 12.44 0.36
C GLU A 30 -5.93 12.87 0.82
N ALA A 31 -6.88 11.92 0.91
CA ALA A 31 -8.21 12.20 1.44
C ALA A 31 -8.14 12.67 2.91
N PHE A 32 -7.15 12.17 3.65
CA PHE A 32 -6.92 12.45 5.07
C PHE A 32 -5.85 13.53 5.30
N THR A 33 -4.70 13.45 4.62
CA THR A 33 -3.61 14.43 4.79
C THR A 33 -3.92 15.78 4.15
N ARG A 34 -4.87 15.81 3.21
CA ARG A 34 -5.22 17.00 2.40
C ARG A 34 -4.03 17.54 1.59
N LYS A 35 -2.99 16.74 1.43
CA LYS A 35 -1.87 16.98 0.52
C LYS A 35 -2.15 16.20 -0.75
N LYS A 36 -2.28 16.91 -1.87
CA LYS A 36 -2.54 16.28 -3.17
C LYS A 36 -1.35 15.41 -3.57
N HIS A 37 -1.63 14.18 -4.02
CA HIS A 37 -0.64 13.19 -4.43
C HIS A 37 0.40 12.88 -3.34
N ASP A 38 -0.05 12.81 -2.09
CA ASP A 38 0.83 12.51 -0.96
C ASP A 38 1.55 11.16 -1.17
N PRO A 39 2.90 11.14 -1.31
CA PRO A 39 3.64 9.91 -1.59
C PRO A 39 4.18 9.24 -0.33
N ASP A 40 3.93 9.80 0.85
CA ASP A 40 4.46 9.29 2.12
C ASP A 40 3.83 7.92 2.48
N PHE A 41 4.18 7.38 3.64
CA PHE A 41 3.57 6.13 4.11
C PHE A 41 2.07 6.33 4.42
N PRO A 42 1.15 5.43 3.99
CA PRO A 42 -0.30 5.64 4.03
C PRO A 42 -0.88 5.35 5.41
N ARG A 43 -0.44 6.09 6.44
CA ARG A 43 -0.74 5.79 7.85
C ARG A 43 -2.23 5.93 8.15
N GLN A 44 -2.89 6.95 7.60
CA GLN A 44 -4.30 7.22 7.87
C GLN A 44 -5.21 6.30 7.06
N ALA A 45 -4.85 6.01 5.81
CA ALA A 45 -5.56 5.03 4.98
C ALA A 45 -5.50 3.62 5.59
N VAL A 46 -4.36 3.19 6.13
CA VAL A 46 -4.25 1.92 6.87
C VAL A 46 -5.18 1.92 8.08
N ALA A 47 -5.11 2.98 8.91
CA ALA A 47 -5.96 3.08 10.10
C ALA A 47 -7.45 3.06 9.75
N PHE A 48 -7.84 3.74 8.66
CA PHE A 48 -9.20 3.71 8.14
C PHE A 48 -9.64 2.30 7.74
N CYS A 49 -8.80 1.57 6.99
CA CYS A 49 -9.15 0.23 6.53
C CYS A 49 -9.36 -0.76 7.69
N LEU A 50 -8.48 -0.72 8.69
CA LEU A 50 -8.61 -1.56 9.89
C LEU A 50 -9.87 -1.22 10.68
N LYS A 51 -10.15 0.08 10.86
CA LYS A 51 -11.35 0.57 11.53
C LYS A 51 -12.62 0.12 10.79
N GLN A 52 -12.65 0.22 9.47
CA GLN A 52 -13.81 -0.16 8.66
C GLN A 52 -14.09 -1.67 8.73
N ALA A 53 -13.06 -2.50 8.82
CA ALA A 53 -13.21 -3.94 9.00
C ALA A 53 -13.38 -4.37 10.47
N SER A 54 -13.29 -3.43 11.43
CA SER A 54 -13.33 -3.71 12.87
C SER A 54 -12.28 -4.73 13.32
N ILE A 55 -11.07 -4.66 12.74
CA ILE A 55 -9.92 -5.51 13.09
C ILE A 55 -8.72 -4.68 13.53
N THR A 56 -7.73 -5.33 14.09
CA THR A 56 -6.44 -4.74 14.45
C THR A 56 -5.34 -5.20 13.49
N MET A 57 -4.15 -4.60 13.57
CA MET A 57 -2.99 -5.10 12.81
C MET A 57 -2.60 -6.54 13.17
N GLY A 58 -2.93 -7.02 14.39
CA GLY A 58 -2.66 -8.40 14.79
C GLY A 58 -3.49 -9.43 14.03
N ASP A 59 -4.60 -9.01 13.43
CA ASP A 59 -5.51 -9.86 12.65
C ASP A 59 -5.13 -9.91 11.16
N VAL A 60 -4.14 -9.12 10.72
CA VAL A 60 -3.68 -9.06 9.33
C VAL A 60 -2.74 -10.24 9.07
N ASN A 61 -3.09 -11.11 8.11
CA ASN A 61 -2.28 -12.27 7.78
C ASN A 61 -1.12 -11.92 6.84
N HIS A 62 -1.35 -11.00 5.91
CA HIS A 62 -0.34 -10.59 4.92
C HIS A 62 -0.37 -9.09 4.70
N VAL A 63 0.83 -8.51 4.51
CA VAL A 63 1.01 -7.15 4.02
C VAL A 63 1.68 -7.23 2.66
N VAL A 64 1.10 -6.57 1.66
CA VAL A 64 1.55 -6.65 0.27
C VAL A 64 1.86 -5.25 -0.23
N PHE A 65 3.03 -5.08 -0.84
CA PHE A 65 3.41 -3.85 -1.53
C PHE A 65 3.27 -4.07 -3.05
N TYR A 66 2.75 -3.08 -3.77
CA TYR A 66 2.43 -3.23 -5.20
C TYR A 66 3.65 -3.48 -6.11
N GLU A 67 4.84 -3.12 -5.64
CA GLU A 67 6.08 -3.24 -6.39
C GLU A 67 6.92 -4.42 -5.89
N LYS A 68 7.62 -5.09 -6.81
CA LYS A 68 8.64 -6.09 -6.50
C LYS A 68 10.01 -5.42 -6.56
N PRO A 69 10.66 -5.12 -5.41
CA PRO A 69 11.86 -4.27 -5.40
C PRO A 69 13.01 -4.81 -6.23
N PHE A 70 13.23 -6.14 -6.20
CA PHE A 70 14.34 -6.79 -6.91
C PHE A 70 14.19 -6.74 -8.44
N LEU A 71 12.97 -6.92 -8.96
CA LEU A 71 12.72 -6.81 -10.41
C LEU A 71 12.96 -5.39 -10.94
N LYS A 72 12.60 -4.38 -10.14
CA LYS A 72 12.92 -2.99 -10.49
C LYS A 72 14.41 -2.70 -10.42
N PHE A 73 15.07 -3.21 -9.38
CA PHE A 73 16.52 -3.06 -9.21
C PHE A 73 17.31 -3.69 -10.38
N GLU A 74 16.95 -4.91 -10.78
CA GLU A 74 17.57 -5.61 -11.92
C GLU A 74 17.43 -4.78 -13.21
N ARG A 75 16.23 -4.28 -13.51
CA ARG A 75 15.99 -3.40 -14.67
C ARG A 75 16.83 -2.13 -14.65
N LEU A 76 16.98 -1.51 -13.48
CA LEU A 76 17.81 -0.31 -13.32
C LEU A 76 19.29 -0.65 -13.56
N LEU A 77 19.79 -1.74 -12.96
CA LEU A 77 21.15 -2.21 -13.17
C LEU A 77 21.45 -2.49 -14.65
N GLU A 78 20.58 -3.22 -15.35
CA GLU A 78 20.75 -3.47 -16.79
C GLU A 78 20.90 -2.17 -17.58
N THR A 79 20.09 -1.16 -17.26
CA THR A 79 20.11 0.15 -17.93
C THR A 79 21.41 0.92 -17.66
N TYR A 80 21.94 0.85 -16.43
CA TYR A 80 23.15 1.56 -16.03
C TYR A 80 24.46 0.85 -16.42
N VAL A 81 24.45 -0.48 -16.52
CA VAL A 81 25.62 -1.30 -16.86
C VAL A 81 25.77 -1.49 -18.38
N ALA A 82 24.68 -1.38 -19.16
CA ALA A 82 24.71 -1.49 -20.61
C ALA A 82 25.16 -0.22 -21.35
N ASN A 83 25.45 0.87 -20.64
CA ASN A 83 26.08 2.09 -21.15
C ASN A 83 27.52 2.21 -20.64
#